data_AF-A0A923TZL7-F1
#
_entry.id   AF-A0A923TZL7-F1
#
_cell.length_a   1.000
_cell.length_b   1.000
_cell.length_c   1.000
_cell.angle_alpha   90.00
_cell.angle_beta   90.00
_cell.angle_gamma   90.00
#
_symmetry.space_group_name_H-M   'P 1'
#
loop_
_entity.id
_entity.type
_entity.pdbx_description
1 polymer ?
#
loop_
_entity_poly.entity_id
_entity_poly.type
_entity_poly.pdbx_seq_one_letter_code
_entity_poly.pdbx_strand_id
1 'polypeptide(L)'
;MKNALTLRSDARVILENGREESEFLLLQGRPIGEPVAQQRPFVMNTTSELQVAFAEYRRTLFGGWPWPKDDPTFPASQKRFARYADGKSDQPREGAYSPFENYFTTSGAGQPGQGAAIAFV
;
A
#
# COMPACT_ATOMS: atom_id res chain seq x y z
N MET A 1 0.60 0.46 20.92
CA MET A 1 0.31 1.46 19.87
C MET A 1 -1.13 1.91 20.05
N LYS A 2 -1.37 3.19 20.39
CA LYS A 2 -2.69 3.77 20.68
C LYS A 2 -2.89 5.08 19.89
N ASN A 3 -2.60 5.08 18.59
CA ASN A 3 -2.73 6.27 17.73
C ASN A 3 -3.72 5.99 16.58
N ALA A 4 -4.87 5.39 16.90
CA ALA A 4 -5.91 5.13 15.92
C ALA A 4 -7.27 5.51 16.52
N LEU A 5 -8.09 6.18 15.71
CA LEU A 5 -9.47 6.51 16.03
C LEU A 5 -10.36 5.74 15.06
N THR A 6 -11.33 4.99 15.58
CA THR A 6 -12.36 4.36 14.75
C THR A 6 -13.51 5.34 14.60
N LEU A 7 -13.83 5.68 13.36
CA LEU A 7 -14.91 6.59 13.02
C LEU A 7 -16.12 5.80 12.54
N ARG A 8 -17.32 6.32 12.84
CA ARG A 8 -18.54 5.87 12.18
C ARG A 8 -18.53 6.35 10.74
N SER A 9 -18.67 5.43 9.79
CA SER A 9 -18.66 5.74 8.36
C SER A 9 -19.89 6.51 7.87
N ASP A 10 -20.97 6.52 8.66
CA ASP A 10 -22.24 7.18 8.36
C ASP A 10 -22.43 8.52 9.09
N ALA A 11 -21.42 8.96 9.86
CA ALA A 11 -21.47 10.18 10.63
C ALA A 11 -20.52 11.25 10.05
N ARG A 12 -20.93 12.51 10.11
CA ARG A 12 -20.04 13.64 9.81
C ARG A 12 -18.92 13.69 10.87
N VAL A 13 -17.68 13.86 10.42
CA VAL A 13 -16.50 14.07 11.26
C VAL A 13 -15.90 15.43 10.93
N ILE A 14 -15.51 16.18 11.96
CA ILE A 14 -14.80 17.46 11.84
C ILE A 14 -13.33 17.20 12.19
N LEU A 15 -12.42 17.69 11.36
CA LEU A 15 -10.99 17.64 11.58
C LEU A 15 -10.48 19.06 11.81
N GLU A 16 -9.93 19.32 12.99
CA GLU A 16 -9.34 20.60 13.36
C GLU A 16 -7.85 20.39 13.63
N ASN A 17 -7.00 21.09 12.89
CA ASN A 17 -5.57 21.09 13.16
C ASN A 17 -5.20 22.22 14.13
N GLY A 18 -4.23 21.96 15.01
CA GLY A 18 -3.67 22.95 15.92
C GLY A 18 -2.69 23.89 15.23
N ARG A 19 -1.75 24.44 16.02
CA ARG A 19 -0.74 25.38 15.53
C ARG A 19 0.46 24.72 14.84
N GLU A 20 0.61 23.41 15.04
CA GLU A 20 1.72 22.63 14.50
C GLU A 20 1.25 21.81 13.30
N GLU A 21 2.21 21.42 12.47
CA GLU A 21 1.97 20.52 11.36
C GLU A 21 1.52 19.15 11.89
N SER A 22 0.48 18.59 11.27
CA SER A 22 -0.07 17.30 11.66
C SER A 22 -0.15 16.39 10.44
N GLU A 23 0.28 15.15 10.62
CA GLU A 23 0.17 14.09 9.63
C GLU A 23 -0.69 12.95 10.20
N PHE A 24 -1.65 12.48 9.41
CA PHE A 24 -2.46 11.31 9.76
C PHE A 24 -2.90 10.58 8.49
N LEU A 25 -3.24 9.30 8.65
CA LEU A 25 -3.85 8.49 7.62
C LEU A 25 -5.34 8.29 7.94
N LEU A 26 -6.20 8.63 6.99
CA LEU A 26 -7.62 8.29 7.03
C LEU A 26 -7.86 7.09 6.11
N LEU A 27 -8.16 5.94 6.71
CA LEU A 27 -8.43 4.70 5.99
C LEU A 27 -9.93 4.39 6.04
N GLN A 28 -10.56 4.20 4.87
CA GLN A 28 -11.96 3.82 4.74
C GLN A 28 -12.09 2.59 3.84
N GLY A 29 -13.01 1.69 4.18
CA GLY A 29 -13.34 0.54 3.35
C GLY A 29 -14.81 0.15 3.48
N ARG A 30 -15.37 -0.40 2.40
CA ARG A 30 -16.62 -1.16 2.48
C ARG A 30 -16.27 -2.56 3.03
N PRO A 31 -16.98 -3.07 4.05
CA PRO A 31 -16.76 -4.44 4.51
C PRO A 31 -16.90 -5.43 3.36
N ILE A 32 -15.90 -6.31 3.19
CA ILE A 32 -15.90 -7.37 2.18
C ILE A 32 -17.02 -8.39 2.48
N GLY A 33 -17.29 -8.63 3.77
CA GLY A 33 -18.36 -9.53 4.21
C GLY A 33 -18.01 -11.01 4.15
N GLU A 34 -16.75 -11.35 3.89
CA GLU A 34 -16.26 -12.72 3.85
C GLU A 34 -15.54 -13.11 5.16
N PRO A 35 -15.50 -14.42 5.49
CA PRO A 35 -14.69 -14.90 6.60
C PRO A 35 -13.21 -14.54 6.41
N VAL A 36 -12.53 -14.29 7.52
CA VAL A 36 -11.10 -14.00 7.56
C VAL A 36 -10.42 -15.03 8.45
N ALA A 37 -9.52 -15.82 7.86
CA ALA A 37 -8.60 -16.70 8.55
C ALA A 37 -7.18 -16.18 8.35
N GLN A 38 -6.50 -15.85 9.45
CA GLN A 38 -5.16 -15.27 9.41
C GLN A 38 -4.17 -16.11 10.21
N GLN A 39 -3.03 -16.42 9.62
CA GLN A 39 -1.90 -17.02 10.32
C GLN A 39 -0.57 -16.47 9.78
N ARG A 40 0.13 -15.72 10.64
CA ARG A 40 1.42 -15.09 10.32
C ARG A 40 1.30 -14.24 9.02
N PRO A 41 2.10 -14.40 7.93
CA PRO A 41 2.02 -13.48 6.79
C PRO A 41 0.85 -13.78 5.85
N PHE A 42 0.04 -14.82 6.11
CA PHE A 42 -1.04 -15.23 5.21
C PHE A 42 -2.42 -14.90 5.79
N VAL A 43 -3.27 -14.37 4.92
CA VAL A 43 -4.68 -14.09 5.16
C VAL A 43 -5.46 -14.78 4.05
N MET A 44 -6.41 -15.63 4.41
CA MET A 44 -7.31 -16.38 3.52
C MET A 44 -8.74 -16.35 4.09
N ASN A 45 -9.69 -17.03 3.45
CA ASN A 45 -11.05 -17.13 3.96
C ASN A 45 -11.22 -18.32 4.93
N THR A 46 -10.46 -19.41 4.76
CA THR A 46 -10.56 -20.63 5.59
C THR A 46 -9.23 -21.12 6.15
N THR A 47 -9.28 -21.92 7.22
CA THR A 47 -8.06 -22.56 7.79
C THR A 47 -7.44 -23.57 6.81
N SER A 48 -8.25 -24.26 6.01
CA SER A 48 -7.76 -25.20 4.99
C SER A 48 -6.95 -24.48 3.91
N GLU A 49 -7.43 -23.33 3.44
CA GLU A 49 -6.70 -22.49 2.48
C GLU A 49 -5.36 -22.01 3.04
N LEU A 50 -5.30 -21.64 4.33
CA LEU A 50 -4.02 -21.31 4.96
C LEU A 50 -3.03 -22.49 4.90
N GLN A 51 -3.48 -23.73 5.17
CA GLN A 51 -2.60 -24.90 5.09
C GLN A 51 -2.07 -25.14 3.68
N VAL A 52 -2.93 -24.97 2.66
CA VAL A 52 -2.52 -25.03 1.25
C VAL A 52 -1.51 -23.93 0.94
N ALA A 53 -1.78 -22.68 1.34
CA ALA A 53 -0.88 -21.55 1.11
C ALA A 53 0.49 -21.76 1.74
N PHE A 54 0.54 -22.29 2.97
CA PHE A 54 1.81 -22.64 3.63
C PHE A 54 2.53 -23.79 2.93
N ALA A 55 1.80 -24.82 2.45
CA ALA A 55 2.41 -25.91 1.70
C ALA A 55 3.03 -25.42 0.39
N GLU A 56 2.30 -24.58 -0.34
CA GLU A 56 2.77 -23.94 -1.58
C GLU A 56 3.95 -23.02 -1.34
N TYR A 57 3.93 -22.24 -0.25
CA TYR A 57 5.06 -21.40 0.17
C TYR A 57 6.28 -22.25 0.49
N ARG A 58 6.14 -23.34 1.26
CA ARG A 58 7.28 -24.24 1.54
C ARG A 58 7.83 -24.90 0.28
N ARG A 59 6.97 -25.18 -0.70
CA ARG A 59 7.32 -25.88 -1.94
C ARG A 59 7.95 -24.96 -2.98
N THR A 60 7.47 -23.73 -3.08
CA THR A 60 7.79 -22.82 -4.20
C THR A 60 8.30 -21.46 -3.73
N LEU A 61 8.31 -21.19 -2.43
CA LEU A 61 8.51 -19.87 -1.84
C LEU A 61 7.39 -18.94 -2.30
N PHE A 62 7.58 -18.18 -3.39
CA PHE A 62 6.56 -17.29 -3.94
C PHE A 62 6.30 -17.61 -5.42
N GLY A 63 6.02 -18.88 -5.73
CA GLY A 63 5.82 -19.32 -7.12
C GLY A 63 7.13 -19.52 -7.89
N GLY A 64 8.19 -19.95 -7.21
CA GLY A 64 9.50 -20.21 -7.78
C GLY A 64 10.43 -19.01 -7.62
N TRP A 65 10.71 -18.64 -6.36
CA TRP A 65 11.62 -17.52 -6.02
C TRP A 65 12.88 -17.57 -6.89
N PRO A 66 13.10 -16.57 -7.77
CA PRO A 66 14.06 -16.71 -8.87
C PRO A 66 15.51 -16.41 -8.44
N TRP A 67 15.73 -16.09 -7.17
CA TRP A 67 17.01 -15.65 -6.65
C TRP A 67 17.68 -16.76 -5.84
N PRO A 68 19.02 -16.85 -5.85
CA PRO A 68 19.75 -17.92 -5.16
C PRO A 68 19.73 -17.81 -3.63
N LYS A 69 19.25 -16.67 -3.09
CA LYS A 69 19.16 -16.39 -1.66
C LYS A 69 17.81 -15.75 -1.35
N ASP A 70 17.35 -15.91 -0.11
CA ASP A 70 16.08 -15.35 0.37
C ASP A 70 16.15 -13.83 0.55
N ASP A 71 17.36 -13.28 0.65
CA ASP A 71 17.69 -11.87 0.88
C ASP A 71 18.54 -11.27 -0.28
N PRO A 72 18.03 -11.22 -1.52
CA PRO A 72 18.81 -10.72 -2.64
C PRO A 72 19.14 -9.24 -2.47
N THR A 73 20.43 -8.93 -2.30
CA THR A 73 20.96 -7.57 -2.37
C THR A 73 21.54 -7.31 -3.76
N PHE A 74 21.00 -6.32 -4.46
CA PHE A 74 21.53 -5.92 -5.77
C PHE A 74 22.72 -4.96 -5.63
N PRO A 75 23.69 -4.97 -6.56
CA PRO A 75 24.79 -4.01 -6.56
C PRO A 75 24.28 -2.56 -6.62
N ALA A 76 25.00 -1.62 -6.01
CA ALA A 76 24.63 -0.20 -6.05
C ALA A 76 24.56 0.39 -7.46
N SER A 77 25.29 -0.18 -8.42
CA SER A 77 25.24 0.19 -9.84
C SER A 77 23.96 -0.28 -10.54
N GLN A 78 23.23 -1.24 -9.97
CA GLN A 78 21.99 -1.74 -10.53
C GLN A 78 20.84 -0.78 -10.23
N LYS A 79 20.23 -0.25 -11.29
CA LYS A 79 19.04 0.61 -11.17
C LYS A 79 17.85 -0.18 -10.60
N ARG A 80 16.92 0.54 -9.97
CA ARG A 80 15.64 -0.02 -9.49
C ARG A 80 14.87 -0.63 -10.67
N PHE A 81 14.21 -1.74 -10.43
CA PHE A 81 13.40 -2.44 -11.42
C PHE A 81 12.18 -3.09 -10.76
N ALA A 82 11.14 -3.35 -11.55
CA ALA A 82 10.03 -4.21 -11.20
C ALA A 82 9.99 -5.36 -12.23
N ARG A 83 9.89 -6.61 -11.75
CA ARG A 83 9.71 -7.79 -12.60
C ARG A 83 8.32 -8.36 -12.35
N TYR A 84 7.56 -8.55 -13.41
CA TYR A 84 6.18 -9.02 -13.39
C TYR A 84 6.12 -10.53 -13.64
N ALA A 85 4.99 -11.15 -13.31
CA ALA A 85 4.78 -12.60 -13.45
C ALA A 85 4.86 -13.10 -14.91
N ASP A 86 4.56 -12.24 -15.88
CA ASP A 86 4.69 -12.50 -17.32
C ASP A 86 6.15 -12.42 -17.83
N GLY A 87 7.11 -12.15 -16.94
CA GLY A 87 8.52 -11.99 -17.27
C GLY A 87 8.90 -10.58 -17.73
N LYS A 88 7.95 -9.66 -17.90
CA LYS A 88 8.24 -8.26 -18.22
C LYS A 88 9.03 -7.60 -17.09
N SER A 89 9.93 -6.70 -17.43
CA SER A 89 10.61 -5.85 -16.46
C SER A 89 10.50 -4.38 -16.87
N ASP A 90 10.35 -3.50 -15.89
CA ASP A 90 10.36 -2.05 -16.10
C ASP A 90 11.26 -1.36 -15.06
N GLN A 91 11.78 -0.19 -15.41
CA GLN A 91 12.51 0.68 -14.50
C GLN A 91 11.64 1.90 -14.18
N PRO A 92 11.75 2.47 -12.96
CA PRO A 92 11.07 3.73 -12.68
C PRO A 92 11.46 4.78 -13.72
N ARG A 93 10.47 5.52 -14.23
CA ARG A 93 10.76 6.67 -15.08
C ARG A 93 11.67 7.64 -14.33
N GLU A 94 12.60 8.26 -15.05
CA GLU A 94 13.44 9.31 -14.48
C GLU A 94 12.55 10.43 -13.93
N GLY A 95 12.73 10.79 -12.65
CA GLY A 95 11.85 11.74 -11.95
C GLY A 95 10.54 11.17 -11.37
N ALA A 96 10.25 9.86 -11.49
CA ALA A 96 9.01 9.25 -10.99
C ALA A 96 8.85 9.28 -9.46
N TYR A 97 9.92 9.59 -8.73
CA TYR A 97 9.87 9.82 -7.29
C TYR A 97 10.23 11.26 -6.98
N SER A 98 9.23 12.13 -7.07
CA SER A 98 9.17 13.34 -6.27
C SER A 98 8.16 13.07 -5.15
N PRO A 99 8.59 12.90 -3.89
CA PRO A 99 7.67 12.62 -2.78
C PRO A 99 6.64 13.73 -2.54
N PHE A 100 6.79 14.90 -3.19
CA PHE A 100 5.96 16.08 -2.93
C PHE A 100 5.28 16.71 -4.16
N GLU A 101 5.67 16.39 -5.40
CA GLU A 101 5.11 17.08 -6.58
C GLU A 101 3.88 16.38 -7.19
N ASN A 102 3.70 15.07 -7.01
CA ASN A 102 2.62 14.33 -7.67
C ASN A 102 1.25 14.40 -6.98
N TYR A 103 1.15 15.07 -5.83
CA TYR A 103 -0.11 15.24 -5.09
C TYR A 103 -0.79 16.60 -5.34
N PHE A 104 -0.17 17.50 -6.10
CA PHE A 104 -0.73 18.82 -6.42
C PHE A 104 -0.89 19.00 -7.93
N THR A 105 -1.94 18.43 -8.51
CA THR A 105 -2.42 18.85 -9.83
C THR A 105 -3.50 19.92 -9.65
N THR A 106 -3.10 21.20 -9.66
CA THR A 106 -4.07 22.30 -9.85
C THR A 106 -4.39 22.39 -11.34
N SER A 107 -5.46 21.74 -11.79
CA SER A 107 -6.09 22.12 -13.05
C SER A 107 -6.89 23.41 -12.84
N GLY A 108 -6.39 24.51 -13.38
CA GLY A 108 -7.18 25.71 -13.66
C GLY A 108 -7.04 26.84 -12.64
N ALA A 109 -6.72 28.02 -13.18
CA ALA A 109 -6.71 29.28 -12.47
C ALA A 109 -8.09 29.60 -11.87
N GLY A 110 -8.18 29.84 -10.56
CA GLY A 110 -9.40 30.31 -9.91
C GLY A 110 -9.35 30.30 -8.38
N GLN A 111 -9.07 31.47 -7.80
CA GLN A 111 -9.32 31.94 -6.41
C GLN A 111 -8.73 31.18 -5.20
N PRO A 112 -8.09 31.89 -4.24
CA PRO A 112 -7.63 31.30 -2.99
C PRO A 112 -8.81 31.12 -2.02
N GLY A 113 -9.11 29.88 -1.64
CA GLY A 113 -10.05 29.62 -0.53
C GLY A 113 -10.87 28.34 -0.53
N GLN A 114 -10.68 27.37 -1.42
CA GLN A 114 -11.44 26.11 -1.39
C GLN A 114 -10.63 24.89 -1.84
N GLY A 115 -10.77 23.78 -1.12
CA GLY A 115 -10.51 22.42 -1.63
C GLY A 115 -9.38 21.66 -0.96
N ALA A 116 -9.72 20.81 0.03
CA ALA A 116 -8.87 19.72 0.46
C ALA A 116 -8.82 18.65 -0.66
N ALA A 117 -7.62 18.24 -1.08
CA ALA A 117 -7.43 17.12 -1.98
C ALA A 117 -7.11 15.85 -1.18
N ILE A 118 -7.93 14.82 -1.40
CA ILE A 118 -7.83 13.48 -0.82
C ILE A 118 -6.83 12.66 -1.65
N ALA A 119 -5.86 12.01 -1.00
CA ALA A 119 -5.08 10.95 -1.62
C ALA A 119 -5.57 9.59 -1.10
N PHE A 120 -6.03 8.73 -2.01
CA PHE A 120 -6.29 7.32 -1.73
C PHE A 120 -5.00 6.53 -1.84
N VAL A 121 -4.77 5.63 -0.87
CA VAL A 121 -3.98 4.41 -1.04
C VAL A 121 -4.83 3.26 -0.54
#